data_AF-A0A832XN58-F1
#
_entry.id   AF-A0A832XN58-F1
#
_cell.length_a   1.000
_cell.length_b   1.000
_cell.length_c   1.000
_cell.angle_alpha   90.00
_cell.angle_beta   90.00
_cell.angle_gamma   90.00
#
_symmetry.space_group_name_H-M   'P 1'
#
loop_
_entity.id
_entity.type
_entity.pdbx_description
1 polymer ?
#
loop_
_entity_poly.entity_id
_entity_poly.type
_entity_poly.pdbx_seq_one_letter_code
_entity_poly.pdbx_strand_id
1 'polypeptide(L)'
;MIRRDSLNQKRLAFTLVALMIFVPWSAMSTSDINFDEDESPYYSNGIWGAGGSNDTGWIDFVANGANPENGTYAYGDLNLNFAPGAIIDNLTFEVEVDGANGYWVTEPQITLLDTQTPILDWRDLGDLGRQN
;
A
#
# COMPACT_ATOMS: atom_id res chain seq x y z
N MET A 1 -32.35 55.79 -24.32
CA MET A 1 -31.10 55.00 -24.34
C MET A 1 -31.37 53.60 -23.74
N ILE A 2 -32.19 52.75 -24.38
CA ILE A 2 -32.73 51.50 -23.76
C ILE A 2 -32.63 50.25 -24.70
N ARG A 3 -32.21 50.40 -25.97
CA ARG A 3 -32.20 49.27 -26.94
C ARG A 3 -30.98 48.33 -26.87
N ARG A 4 -29.92 48.67 -26.11
CA ARG A 4 -28.67 47.88 -26.08
C ARG A 4 -28.72 46.72 -25.06
N ASP A 5 -29.43 46.89 -23.95
CA ASP A 5 -29.47 45.90 -22.87
C ASP A 5 -30.28 44.64 -23.24
N SER A 6 -31.37 44.82 -23.99
CA SER A 6 -32.20 43.72 -24.49
C SER A 6 -31.43 42.77 -25.43
N LEU A 7 -30.45 43.26 -26.20
CA LEU A 7 -29.70 42.43 -27.15
C LEU A 7 -28.67 41.58 -26.41
N ASN A 8 -28.02 42.12 -25.39
CA ASN A 8 -27.08 41.39 -24.53
C ASN A 8 -27.81 40.35 -23.67
N GLN A 9 -29.00 40.66 -23.16
CA GLN A 9 -29.81 39.71 -22.39
C GLN A 9 -30.34 38.55 -23.24
N LYS A 10 -30.76 38.82 -24.48
CA LYS A 10 -31.16 37.77 -25.44
C LYS A 10 -29.98 36.90 -25.86
N ARG A 11 -28.79 37.51 -26.05
CA ARG A 11 -27.55 36.78 -26.32
C ARG A 11 -27.16 35.88 -25.14
N LEU A 12 -27.19 36.39 -23.92
CA LEU A 12 -26.92 35.63 -22.70
C LEU A 12 -27.91 34.47 -22.50
N ALA A 13 -29.20 34.70 -22.75
CA ALA A 13 -30.22 33.65 -22.68
C ALA A 13 -29.97 32.54 -23.71
N PHE A 14 -29.61 32.90 -24.95
CA PHE A 14 -29.24 31.94 -25.97
C PHE A 14 -27.99 31.14 -25.60
N THR A 15 -26.96 31.80 -25.05
CA THR A 15 -25.74 31.13 -24.58
C THR A 15 -26.05 30.15 -23.44
N LEU A 16 -26.93 30.53 -22.51
CA LEU A 16 -27.28 29.70 -21.36
C LEU A 16 -28.16 28.51 -21.74
N VAL A 17 -29.08 28.68 -22.70
CA VAL A 17 -29.88 27.58 -23.26
C VAL A 17 -29.00 26.61 -24.06
N ALA A 18 -28.07 27.13 -24.87
CA ALA A 18 -27.09 26.29 -25.55
C ALA A 18 -26.25 25.50 -24.52
N LEU A 19 -25.77 26.16 -23.46
CA LEU A 19 -25.04 25.50 -22.38
C LEU A 19 -25.87 24.38 -21.75
N MET A 20 -27.13 24.62 -21.39
CA MET A 20 -28.02 23.61 -20.80
C MET A 20 -28.28 22.41 -21.71
N ILE A 21 -28.28 22.60 -23.04
CA ILE A 21 -28.47 21.52 -24.02
C ILE A 21 -27.17 20.73 -24.26
N PHE A 22 -26.00 21.38 -24.14
CA PHE A 22 -24.70 20.75 -24.39
C PHE A 22 -24.06 20.11 -23.13
N VAL A 23 -24.46 20.49 -21.91
CA VAL A 23 -23.96 19.90 -20.65
C VAL A 23 -24.21 18.39 -20.49
N PRO A 24 -25.33 17.78 -20.94
CA PRO A 24 -25.53 16.34 -20.84
C PRO A 24 -24.48 15.54 -21.61
N TRP A 25 -23.92 16.12 -22.67
CA TRP A 25 -22.91 15.46 -23.52
C TRP A 25 -21.51 15.45 -22.89
N SER A 26 -21.20 16.35 -21.94
CA SER A 26 -19.92 16.33 -21.22
C SER A 26 -19.86 15.26 -20.15
N ALA A 27 -21.00 14.77 -19.66
CA ALA A 27 -21.05 13.69 -18.67
C ALA A 27 -20.74 12.31 -19.29
N MET A 28 -20.91 12.14 -20.61
CA MET A 28 -20.61 10.86 -21.28
C MET A 28 -19.11 10.62 -21.51
N SER A 29 -18.22 11.60 -21.28
CA SER A 29 -16.76 11.39 -21.36
C SER A 29 -16.10 11.08 -20.01
N THR A 30 -16.87 10.97 -18.92
CA THR A 30 -16.41 10.31 -17.69
C THR A 30 -16.80 8.84 -17.81
N SER A 31 -16.16 8.15 -18.76
CA SER A 31 -15.86 6.73 -18.58
C SER A 31 -14.50 6.73 -17.91
N ASP A 32 -14.37 5.98 -16.83
CA ASP A 32 -13.09 5.75 -16.14
C ASP A 32 -12.66 6.89 -15.19
N ILE A 33 -13.52 7.21 -14.21
CA ILE A 33 -12.96 7.30 -12.85
C ILE A 33 -12.69 5.86 -12.46
N ASN A 34 -11.55 5.34 -12.91
CA ASN A 34 -10.96 4.21 -12.25
C ASN A 34 -10.70 4.67 -10.82
N PHE A 35 -11.50 4.17 -9.89
CA PHE A 35 -10.96 3.82 -8.58
C PHE A 35 -10.03 2.63 -8.80
N ASP A 36 -8.96 2.84 -9.59
CA ASP A 36 -7.77 2.06 -9.39
C ASP A 36 -7.33 2.52 -8.00
N GLU A 37 -7.72 1.73 -7.00
CA GLU A 37 -6.96 1.55 -5.79
C GLU A 37 -5.52 1.23 -6.22
N ASP A 38 -4.77 2.27 -6.59
CA ASP A 38 -3.36 2.38 -6.24
C ASP A 38 -3.30 2.51 -4.70
N GLU A 39 -3.86 1.52 -4.00
CA GLU A 39 -3.46 1.17 -2.66
C GLU A 39 -2.02 0.73 -2.80
N SER A 40 -1.12 1.70 -2.67
CA SER A 40 0.20 1.41 -2.12
C SER A 40 -0.03 0.54 -0.89
N PRO A 41 0.46 -0.72 -0.86
CA PRO A 41 0.12 -1.69 0.19
C PRO A 41 0.63 -1.29 1.58
N TYR A 42 1.29 -0.15 1.69
CA TYR A 42 1.94 0.32 2.89
C TYR A 42 1.12 1.33 3.70
N TYR A 43 0.04 1.92 3.15
CA TYR A 43 -0.75 2.91 3.88
C TYR A 43 -2.23 2.95 3.46
N SER A 44 -3.03 1.99 3.91
CA SER A 44 -4.47 2.22 4.02
C SER A 44 -4.72 3.13 5.22
N ASN A 45 -4.90 4.43 4.97
CA ASN A 45 -5.67 5.29 5.87
C ASN A 45 -7.15 4.94 5.70
N GLY A 46 -7.48 3.68 6.00
CA GLY A 46 -8.78 3.06 5.79
C GLY A 46 -9.66 3.18 7.02
N ILE A 47 -10.96 3.31 6.78
CA ILE A 47 -11.99 3.18 7.81
C ILE A 47 -11.96 1.71 8.28
N TRP A 48 -11.51 1.47 9.51
CA TRP A 48 -11.42 0.13 10.06
C TRP A 48 -12.81 -0.46 10.33
N GLY A 49 -13.06 -1.68 9.83
CA GLY A 49 -14.24 -2.46 10.20
C GLY A 49 -14.15 -3.01 11.63
N ALA A 50 -15.26 -3.49 12.19
CA ALA A 50 -15.29 -4.10 13.52
C ALA A 50 -14.50 -5.42 13.64
N GLY A 51 -14.05 -5.97 12.50
CA GLY A 51 -13.22 -7.16 12.40
C GLY A 51 -13.03 -7.55 10.93
N GLY A 52 -12.09 -8.45 10.68
CA GLY A 52 -11.80 -8.98 9.35
C GLY A 52 -10.59 -9.91 9.37
N SER A 53 -10.29 -10.52 8.22
CA SER A 53 -9.04 -11.24 7.96
C SER A 53 -8.19 -10.38 7.03
N ASN A 54 -6.88 -10.31 7.29
CA ASN A 54 -5.94 -9.63 6.41
C ASN A 54 -4.90 -10.65 5.94
N ASP A 55 -4.76 -10.77 4.62
CA ASP A 55 -3.68 -11.50 3.98
C ASP A 55 -2.82 -10.48 3.25
N THR A 56 -1.57 -10.35 3.68
CA THR A 56 -0.60 -9.41 3.08
C THR A 56 -0.02 -9.93 1.78
N GLY A 57 -0.24 -11.21 1.45
CA GLY A 57 0.49 -11.91 0.40
C GLY A 57 1.99 -11.97 0.68
N TRP A 58 2.77 -12.24 -0.38
CA TRP A 58 4.23 -12.18 -0.34
C TRP A 58 4.71 -10.74 -0.42
N ILE A 59 5.63 -10.40 0.46
CA ILE A 59 6.25 -9.07 0.54
C ILE A 59 7.77 -9.22 0.54
N ASP A 60 8.45 -8.32 -0.16
CA ASP A 60 9.92 -8.30 -0.17
C ASP A 60 10.44 -7.66 1.12
N PHE A 61 11.18 -8.45 1.91
CA PHE A 61 11.81 -8.00 3.13
C PHE A 61 13.30 -7.75 2.90
N VAL A 62 13.71 -6.47 2.94
CA VAL A 62 15.10 -6.06 2.71
C VAL A 62 15.73 -5.57 4.01
N ALA A 63 16.66 -6.37 4.54
CA ALA A 63 17.49 -5.99 5.67
C ALA A 63 18.80 -5.34 5.17
N ASN A 64 19.18 -4.19 5.75
CA ASN A 64 20.37 -3.44 5.34
C ASN A 64 21.41 -3.39 6.48
N GLY A 65 22.66 -3.13 6.11
CA GLY A 65 23.74 -2.88 7.08
C GLY A 65 24.53 -4.11 7.53
N ALA A 66 24.33 -5.28 6.92
CA ALA A 66 25.20 -6.43 7.15
C ALA A 66 26.64 -6.11 6.73
N ASN A 67 27.60 -6.46 7.59
CA ASN A 67 29.02 -6.45 7.26
C ASN A 67 29.67 -7.76 7.73
N PRO A 68 29.99 -8.68 6.80
CA PRO A 68 30.58 -9.97 7.15
C PRO A 68 32.02 -9.86 7.69
N GLU A 69 32.78 -8.82 7.34
CA GLU A 69 34.14 -8.61 7.87
C GLU A 69 34.12 -8.24 9.37
N ASN A 70 33.07 -7.54 9.78
CA ASN A 70 32.91 -7.04 11.14
C ASN A 70 31.91 -7.86 11.97
N GLY A 71 31.30 -8.90 11.39
CA GLY A 71 30.23 -9.69 12.02
C GLY A 71 28.99 -8.87 12.38
N THR A 72 28.73 -7.78 11.64
CA THR A 72 27.56 -6.92 11.88
C THR A 72 26.34 -7.51 11.18
N TYR A 73 25.26 -7.69 11.94
CA TYR A 73 23.98 -8.17 11.41
C TYR A 73 23.26 -7.07 10.62
N ALA A 74 22.49 -7.48 9.60
CA ALA A 74 21.54 -6.60 8.95
C ALA A 74 20.28 -6.47 9.79
N TYR A 75 19.67 -5.29 9.75
CA TYR A 75 18.39 -5.03 10.38
C TYR A 75 17.41 -4.47 9.34
N GLY A 76 16.15 -4.83 9.49
CA GLY A 76 15.05 -4.37 8.67
C GLY A 76 13.77 -4.47 9.48
N ASP A 77 12.87 -3.52 9.28
CA ASP A 77 11.58 -3.48 9.98
C ASP A 77 10.46 -3.61 8.95
N LEU A 78 9.45 -4.40 9.30
CA LEU A 78 8.21 -4.51 8.56
C LEU A 78 7.08 -3.90 9.37
N ASN A 79 6.45 -2.86 8.83
CA ASN A 79 5.33 -2.20 9.45
C ASN A 79 4.02 -2.69 8.81
N LEU A 80 3.26 -3.48 9.57
CA LEU A 80 1.90 -3.87 9.24
C LEU A 80 0.92 -2.97 10.00
N ASN A 81 0.02 -2.30 9.29
CA ASN A 81 -0.97 -1.42 9.90
C ASN A 81 -2.18 -2.23 10.36
N PHE A 82 -2.51 -2.11 11.65
CA PHE A 82 -3.72 -2.67 12.25
C PHE A 82 -4.53 -1.56 12.92
N ALA A 83 -5.84 -1.77 13.05
CA ALA A 83 -6.70 -0.85 13.79
C ALA A 83 -6.21 -0.70 15.25
N PRO A 84 -6.29 0.50 15.86
CA PRO A 84 -5.94 0.67 17.26
C PRO A 84 -6.76 -0.24 18.18
N GLY A 85 -6.09 -1.04 19.02
CA GLY A 85 -6.75 -2.00 19.92
C GLY A 85 -7.24 -3.28 19.24
N ALA A 86 -6.86 -3.52 17.97
CA ALA A 86 -7.11 -4.80 17.31
C ALA A 86 -6.40 -5.95 18.03
N ILE A 87 -7.08 -7.09 18.11
CA ILE A 87 -6.51 -8.35 18.58
C ILE A 87 -6.28 -9.22 17.37
N ILE A 88 -5.04 -9.64 17.16
CA ILE A 88 -4.67 -10.58 16.10
C ILE A 88 -4.88 -11.99 16.65
N ASP A 89 -5.70 -12.78 15.96
CA ASP A 89 -5.90 -14.19 16.23
C ASP A 89 -5.59 -14.99 14.95
N ASN A 90 -5.07 -16.21 15.13
CA ASN A 90 -4.73 -17.13 14.04
C ASN A 90 -3.76 -16.56 12.97
N LEU A 91 -2.58 -16.10 13.40
CA LEU A 91 -1.51 -15.65 12.50
C LEU A 91 -0.80 -16.85 11.86
N THR A 92 -0.75 -16.86 10.53
CA THR A 92 0.16 -17.73 9.75
C THR A 92 1.27 -16.87 9.17
N PHE A 93 2.50 -17.37 9.20
CA PHE A 93 3.67 -16.67 8.70
C PHE A 93 4.48 -17.61 7.81
N GLU A 94 4.88 -17.10 6.64
CA GLU A 94 5.71 -17.81 5.68
C GLU A 94 6.93 -16.95 5.35
N VAL A 95 8.10 -17.58 5.25
CA VAL A 95 9.36 -16.93 4.90
C VAL A 95 10.04 -17.73 3.81
N GLU A 96 10.45 -17.03 2.76
CA GLU A 96 11.23 -17.58 1.67
C GLU A 96 12.49 -16.74 1.48
N VAL A 97 13.60 -17.41 1.16
CA VAL A 97 14.86 -16.78 0.80
C VAL A 97 15.22 -17.31 -0.58
N ASP A 98 15.23 -16.42 -1.58
CA ASP A 98 15.52 -16.74 -2.98
C ASP A 98 16.86 -17.49 -3.12
N GLY A 99 17.88 -17.10 -2.37
CA GLY A 99 19.20 -17.74 -2.45
C GLY A 99 19.99 -17.39 -3.71
N ALA A 100 19.36 -16.69 -4.66
CA ALA A 100 19.97 -16.29 -5.91
C ALA A 100 21.15 -15.34 -5.70
N ASN A 101 22.06 -15.33 -6.69
CA ASN A 101 23.28 -14.50 -6.70
C ASN A 101 24.23 -14.74 -5.51
N GLY A 102 24.09 -15.88 -4.81
CA GLY A 102 24.93 -16.21 -3.67
C GLY A 102 24.61 -15.40 -2.42
N TYR A 103 23.39 -14.88 -2.28
CA TYR A 103 22.91 -14.30 -1.03
C TYR A 103 22.17 -15.35 -0.22
N TRP A 104 22.45 -15.43 1.07
CA TRP A 104 21.73 -16.24 2.04
C TRP A 104 21.61 -15.45 3.34
N VAL A 105 20.72 -15.89 4.22
CA VAL A 105 20.53 -15.26 5.53
C VAL A 105 21.09 -16.17 6.61
N THR A 106 22.15 -15.75 7.28
CA THR A 106 22.74 -16.51 8.40
C THR A 106 21.97 -16.22 9.67
N GLU A 107 21.39 -17.28 10.28
CA GLU A 107 20.71 -17.24 11.58
C GLU A 107 19.66 -16.11 11.74
N PRO A 108 18.66 -15.99 10.83
CA PRO A 108 17.66 -14.93 10.92
C PRO A 108 16.84 -15.00 12.20
N GLN A 109 16.49 -13.81 12.70
CA GLN A 109 15.51 -13.65 13.77
C GLN A 109 14.46 -12.62 13.37
N ILE A 110 13.20 -12.93 13.60
CA ILE A 110 12.09 -12.00 13.38
C ILE A 110 11.31 -11.89 14.68
N THR A 111 11.17 -10.66 15.17
CA THR A 111 10.49 -10.34 16.41
C THR A 111 9.38 -9.34 16.14
N LEU A 112 8.32 -9.41 16.95
CA LEU A 112 7.34 -8.33 17.00
C LEU A 112 7.96 -7.14 17.72
N LEU A 113 7.97 -5.96 17.07
CA LEU A 113 8.66 -4.77 17.58
C LEU A 113 8.17 -4.35 18.98
N ASP A 114 6.86 -4.44 19.22
CA ASP A 114 6.23 -3.95 20.45
C ASP A 114 6.40 -4.89 21.64
N THR A 115 6.34 -6.21 21.41
CA THR A 115 6.39 -7.22 22.48
C THR A 115 7.75 -7.91 22.57
N GLN A 116 8.65 -7.65 21.62
CA GLN A 116 9.93 -8.34 21.43
C GLN A 116 9.79 -9.88 21.40
N THR A 117 8.59 -10.37 21.11
CA THR A 117 8.33 -11.81 21.04
C THR A 117 8.88 -12.34 19.72
N PRO A 118 9.79 -13.34 19.73
CA PRO A 118 10.26 -13.95 18.50
C PRO A 118 9.14 -14.75 17.86
N ILE A 119 8.86 -14.46 16.58
CA ILE A 119 7.94 -15.23 15.73
C ILE A 119 8.70 -16.18 14.80
N LEU A 120 9.97 -15.88 14.54
CA LEU A 120 10.93 -16.77 13.90
C LEU A 120 12.25 -16.70 14.68
N ASP A 121 12.75 -17.85 15.12
CA ASP A 121 14.07 -17.99 15.71
C ASP A 121 14.84 -19.09 14.94
N TRP A 122 15.80 -18.67 14.11
CA TRP A 122 16.63 -19.56 13.29
C TRP A 122 18.07 -19.66 13.80
N ARG A 123 18.33 -19.22 15.03
CA ARG A 123 19.65 -19.38 15.64
C ARG A 123 20.03 -20.85 15.74
N ASP A 124 21.32 -21.14 15.61
CA ASP A 124 21.88 -22.49 15.66
C ASP A 124 21.43 -23.45 14.53
N LEU A 125 20.57 -22.99 13.61
CA LEU A 125 20.13 -23.73 12.43
C LEU A 125 20.97 -23.42 11.17
N GLY A 126 21.86 -22.42 11.25
CA GLY A 126 22.80 -22.06 10.19
C GLY A 126 22.24 -21.11 9.14
N ASP A 127 22.59 -21.35 7.87
CA ASP A 127 22.24 -20.50 6.74
C ASP A 127 20.86 -20.85 6.16
N LEU A 128 19.99 -19.86 6.01
CA LEU A 128 18.69 -19.96 5.35
C LEU A 128 18.82 -19.53 3.87
N GLY A 129 18.28 -20.34 2.96
CA GLY A 129 18.27 -20.04 1.51
C GLY A 129 19.58 -20.35 0.77
N ARG A 130 20.57 -20.97 1.42
CA ARG A 130 21.83 -21.34 0.77
C ARG A 130 21.62 -22.52 -0.19
N GLN A 131 21.76 -22.26 -1.49
CA GLN A 131 21.80 -23.30 -2.52
C GLN A 131 23.23 -23.85 -2.63
N ASN A 132 23.39 -25.18 -2.46
CA ASN A 132 24.67 -25.88 -2.63
C ASN A 132 24.87 -26.31 -4.10
#